data_AF-A0A7J9WSC1-F1
#
_entry.id   AF-A0A7J9WSC1-F1
#
_cell.length_a   1.000
_cell.length_b   1.000
_cell.length_c   1.000
_cell.angle_alpha   90.00
_cell.angle_beta   90.00
_cell.angle_gamma   90.00
#
_symmetry.space_group_name_H-M   'P 1'
#
loop_
_entity.id
_entity.type
_entity.pdbx_description
1 polymer ?
#
loop_
_entity_poly.entity_id
_entity_poly.type
_entity_poly.pdbx_seq_one_letter_code
_entity_poly.pdbx_strand_id
1 'polypeptide(L)'
;MKEKRVSVPEDFVGENVEGIEAIVIRIGAGDAQLVLVDADGRWDRWVYHSVEESTAKAKELGIKVLHEGEFPEKTRVRMNAYQKPKEEYASAGYPEQGRVGPVIPYPENRRRPPPDALVERSEEERSH
;
A
#
# COMPACT_ATOMS: atom_id res chain seq x y z
N MET A 1 -2.67 12.17 -25.81
CA MET A 1 -3.74 11.35 -25.21
C MET A 1 -3.63 11.47 -23.71
N LYS A 2 -4.72 11.72 -22.97
CA LYS A 2 -4.66 11.77 -21.50
C LYS A 2 -4.55 10.34 -20.99
N GLU A 3 -3.52 10.01 -20.22
CA GLU A 3 -3.41 8.72 -19.54
C GLU A 3 -4.63 8.50 -18.65
N LYS A 4 -5.21 7.29 -18.73
CA LYS A 4 -6.34 6.89 -17.92
C LYS A 4 -5.82 6.67 -16.50
N ARG A 5 -6.29 7.47 -15.55
CA ARG A 5 -5.88 7.39 -14.14
C ARG A 5 -6.37 6.05 -13.58
N VAL A 6 -5.47 5.22 -13.09
CA VAL A 6 -5.83 3.98 -12.39
C VAL A 6 -6.48 4.37 -11.06
N SER A 7 -7.77 4.07 -10.91
CA SER A 7 -8.54 4.44 -9.72
C SER A 7 -9.06 3.23 -8.97
N VAL A 8 -9.36 2.16 -9.70
CA VAL A 8 -9.81 0.87 -9.18
C VAL A 8 -8.93 -0.25 -9.74
N PRO A 9 -8.86 -1.43 -9.09
CA PRO A 9 -8.04 -2.56 -9.56
C PRO A 9 -8.28 -2.95 -11.03
N GLU A 10 -9.53 -2.83 -11.49
CA GLU A 10 -9.94 -3.12 -12.86
C GLU A 10 -9.27 -2.20 -13.88
N ASP A 11 -9.01 -0.93 -13.53
CA ASP A 11 -8.30 0.00 -14.40
C ASP A 11 -6.84 -0.43 -14.61
N PHE A 12 -6.25 -1.11 -13.63
CA PHE A 12 -4.88 -1.62 -13.71
C PHE A 12 -4.81 -2.88 -14.57
N VAL A 13 -5.76 -3.81 -14.37
CA VAL A 13 -5.83 -5.06 -15.14
C VAL A 13 -6.18 -4.78 -16.62
N GLY A 14 -7.08 -3.83 -16.87
CA GLY A 14 -7.55 -3.53 -18.21
C GLY A 14 -8.12 -4.78 -18.90
N GLU A 15 -7.71 -5.03 -20.14
CA GLU A 15 -8.12 -6.22 -20.91
C GLU A 15 -7.14 -7.40 -20.77
N ASN A 16 -5.99 -7.22 -20.12
CA ASN A 16 -4.92 -8.21 -20.12
C ASN A 16 -4.52 -8.63 -18.70
N VAL A 17 -5.22 -9.65 -18.20
CA VAL A 17 -4.94 -10.26 -16.90
C VAL A 17 -3.70 -11.17 -16.92
N GLU A 18 -3.24 -11.60 -18.10
CA GLU A 18 -2.10 -12.50 -18.20
C GLU A 18 -0.79 -11.78 -17.86
N GLY A 19 0.01 -12.40 -17.00
CA GLY A 19 1.28 -11.82 -16.53
C GLY A 19 1.13 -10.88 -15.33
N ILE A 20 -0.10 -10.65 -14.83
CA ILE A 20 -0.32 -9.94 -13.57
C ILE A 20 -0.19 -10.91 -12.39
N GLU A 21 0.57 -10.50 -11.38
CA GLU A 21 0.66 -11.13 -10.08
C GLU A 21 -0.09 -10.29 -9.05
N ALA A 22 -0.86 -10.95 -8.17
CA ALA A 22 -1.49 -10.34 -7.01
C ALA A 22 -0.71 -10.72 -5.75
N ILE A 23 -0.41 -9.73 -4.91
CA ILE A 23 0.18 -9.93 -3.59
C ILE A 23 -0.77 -9.35 -2.54
N VAL A 24 -1.14 -10.16 -1.56
CA VAL A 24 -2.02 -9.77 -0.44
C VAL A 24 -1.21 -9.77 0.85
N ILE A 25 -1.14 -8.62 1.52
CA ILE A 25 -0.40 -8.48 2.79
C ILE A 25 -1.29 -7.82 3.84
N ARG A 26 -1.28 -8.38 5.05
CA ARG A 26 -1.90 -7.76 6.22
C ARG A 26 -1.12 -6.51 6.62
N ILE A 27 -1.81 -5.37 6.76
CA ILE A 27 -1.19 -4.07 7.10
C ILE A 27 -1.66 -3.53 8.46
N GLY A 28 -2.56 -4.25 9.14
CA GLY A 28 -3.07 -3.88 10.45
C GLY A 28 -3.80 -5.04 11.12
N ALA A 29 -4.51 -4.75 12.21
CA ALA A 29 -5.27 -5.76 12.95
C ALA A 29 -6.45 -6.33 12.15
N GLY A 30 -7.03 -5.54 11.25
CA GLY A 30 -8.13 -5.94 10.37
C GLY A 30 -7.85 -5.78 8.88
N ASP A 31 -6.97 -4.86 8.48
CA ASP A 31 -6.84 -4.48 7.07
C ASP A 31 -5.78 -5.29 6.31
N ALA A 32 -6.01 -5.42 5.00
CA ALA A 32 -5.06 -6.00 4.06
C ALA A 32 -4.90 -5.12 2.82
N GLN A 33 -3.72 -5.20 2.22
CA GLN A 33 -3.40 -4.53 0.97
C GLN A 33 -3.35 -5.56 -0.15
N LEU A 34 -4.01 -5.24 -1.26
CA LEU A 34 -3.82 -5.89 -2.56
C LEU A 34 -2.81 -5.07 -3.35
N VAL A 35 -1.72 -5.69 -3.78
CA VAL A 35 -0.76 -5.13 -4.74
C VAL A 35 -0.86 -5.92 -6.02
N LEU A 36 -1.10 -5.22 -7.12
CA LEU A 36 -1.05 -5.82 -8.45
C LEU A 36 0.25 -5.41 -9.11
N VAL A 37 0.93 -6.39 -9.72
CA VAL A 37 2.22 -6.20 -10.38
C VAL A 37 2.16 -6.83 -11.75
N ASP A 38 2.46 -6.08 -12.80
CA ASP A 38 2.50 -6.62 -14.15
C ASP A 38 3.86 -7.28 -14.49
N ALA A 39 3.97 -7.73 -15.74
CA ALA A 39 5.17 -8.38 -16.28
C ALA A 39 6.36 -7.42 -16.42
N ASP A 40 6.13 -6.11 -16.54
CA ASP A 40 7.16 -5.08 -16.64
C ASP A 40 7.61 -4.57 -15.26
N GLY A 41 6.89 -4.96 -14.20
CA GLY A 41 7.14 -4.54 -12.83
C GLY A 41 6.41 -3.27 -12.42
N ARG A 42 5.53 -2.73 -13.28
CA ARG A 42 4.60 -1.67 -12.88
C ARG A 42 3.69 -2.24 -11.80
N TRP A 43 3.38 -1.41 -10.82
CA TRP A 43 2.52 -1.82 -9.72
C TRP A 43 1.65 -0.69 -9.20
N ASP A 44 0.52 -1.07 -8.62
CA ASP A 44 -0.36 -0.20 -7.86
C ASP A 44 -0.99 -0.98 -6.69
N ARG A 45 -1.60 -0.27 -5.73
CA ARG A 45 -2.11 -0.86 -4.49
C ARG A 45 -3.46 -0.33 -4.05
N TRP A 46 -4.24 -1.22 -3.43
CA TRP A 46 -5.54 -0.92 -2.81
C TRP A 46 -5.62 -1.56 -1.43
N VAL A 47 -6.40 -0.95 -0.54
CA VAL A 47 -6.59 -1.42 0.84
C VAL A 47 -8.02 -1.92 1.00
N TYR A 48 -8.17 -3.06 1.67
CA TYR A 48 -9.42 -3.74 1.99
C TYR A 48 -9.48 -4.01 3.49
N HIS A 49 -10.69 -4.27 4.01
CA HIS A 49 -10.95 -4.44 5.43
C HIS A 49 -10.69 -5.86 5.95
N SER A 50 -10.14 -6.73 5.09
CA SER A 50 -9.71 -8.08 5.45
C SER A 50 -8.81 -8.69 4.38
N VAL A 51 -8.04 -9.72 4.77
CA VAL A 51 -7.28 -10.55 3.83
C VAL A 51 -8.25 -11.27 2.89
N GLU A 52 -9.36 -11.76 3.42
CA GLU A 52 -10.39 -12.47 2.69
C GLU A 52 -11.00 -11.62 1.58
N GLU A 53 -11.34 -10.35 1.87
CA GLU A 53 -11.86 -9.40 0.88
C GLU A 53 -10.81 -9.09 -0.19
N SER A 54 -9.56 -8.83 0.21
CA SER A 54 -8.46 -8.58 -0.71
C SER A 54 -8.20 -9.77 -1.64
N THR A 55 -8.19 -10.99 -1.10
CA THR A 55 -8.02 -12.24 -1.85
C THR A 55 -9.23 -12.51 -2.75
N ALA A 56 -10.46 -12.26 -2.28
CA ALA A 56 -11.65 -12.38 -3.09
C ALA A 56 -11.61 -11.44 -4.30
N LYS A 57 -11.13 -10.21 -4.10
CA LYS A 57 -10.98 -9.25 -5.19
C LYS A 57 -9.96 -9.70 -6.24
N ALA A 58 -8.79 -10.21 -5.82
CA ALA A 58 -7.81 -10.76 -6.76
C ALA A 58 -8.38 -11.91 -7.60
N LYS A 59 -9.20 -12.78 -6.98
CA LYS A 59 -9.88 -13.88 -7.68
C LYS A 59 -10.96 -13.37 -8.65
N GLU A 60 -11.75 -12.37 -8.25
CA GLU A 60 -12.76 -11.73 -9.12
C GLU A 60 -12.12 -11.15 -10.40
N LEU A 61 -10.94 -10.56 -10.27
CA LEU A 61 -10.17 -10.02 -11.39
C LEU A 61 -9.59 -11.10 -12.32
N GLY A 62 -9.73 -12.38 -11.99
CA GLY A 62 -9.23 -13.50 -12.80
C GLY A 62 -7.72 -13.72 -12.72
N ILE A 63 -7.05 -13.17 -11.70
CA ILE A 63 -5.60 -13.25 -11.55
C ILE A 63 -5.21 -14.67 -11.14
N LYS A 64 -4.32 -15.29 -11.93
CA LYS A 64 -3.90 -16.70 -11.75
C LYS A 64 -2.81 -16.86 -10.69
N VAL A 65 -1.97 -15.84 -10.50
CA VAL A 65 -0.83 -15.88 -9.57
C VAL A 65 -1.15 -14.99 -8.38
N LEU A 66 -1.42 -15.62 -7.24
CA LEU A 66 -1.74 -14.97 -5.97
C LEU A 66 -0.73 -15.38 -4.89
N HIS A 67 -0.10 -14.40 -4.26
CA HIS A 67 0.81 -14.59 -3.13
C HIS A 67 0.20 -13.95 -1.88
N GLU A 68 0.23 -14.66 -0.76
CA GLU A 68 -0.28 -14.16 0.52
C GLU A 68 0.85 -14.04 1.56
N GLY A 69 0.88 -12.93 2.28
CA GLY A 69 1.78 -12.70 3.43
C GLY A 69 3.16 -12.15 3.09
N GLU A 70 3.69 -12.43 1.90
CA GLU A 70 5.03 -11.96 1.49
C GLU A 70 5.11 -11.57 0.02
N PHE A 71 6.10 -10.73 -0.29
CA PHE A 71 6.50 -10.44 -1.67
C PHE A 71 7.51 -11.49 -2.13
N PRO A 72 7.23 -12.29 -3.17
CA PRO A 72 8.23 -13.16 -3.74
C PRO A 72 9.43 -12.35 -4.23
N GLU A 73 10.64 -12.88 -4.01
CA GLU A 73 11.88 -12.14 -4.29
C GLU A 73 11.97 -11.69 -5.76
N LYS A 74 11.57 -12.54 -6.70
CA LYS A 74 11.56 -12.20 -8.14
C LYS A 74 10.63 -11.02 -8.43
N THR A 75 9.44 -11.01 -7.84
CA THR A 75 8.44 -9.96 -8.01
C THR A 75 8.94 -8.66 -7.36
N ARG A 76 9.52 -8.74 -6.17
CA ARG A 76 10.14 -7.59 -5.47
C ARG A 76 11.26 -6.94 -6.27
N VAL A 77 12.17 -7.75 -6.84
CA VAL A 77 13.25 -7.25 -7.71
C VAL A 77 12.69 -6.54 -8.94
N ARG A 78 11.66 -7.13 -9.57
CA ARG A 78 11.01 -6.56 -10.75
C ARG A 78 10.32 -5.22 -10.46
N MET A 79 9.57 -5.15 -9.36
CA MET A 79 8.93 -3.91 -8.89
C MET A 79 9.95 -2.80 -8.63
N ASN A 80 11.10 -3.12 -8.03
CA ASN A 80 12.15 -2.14 -7.72
C ASN A 80 12.93 -1.68 -8.97
N ALA A 81 13.03 -2.53 -9.99
CA ALA A 81 13.68 -2.18 -11.25
C ALA A 81 12.81 -1.28 -12.14
N TYR A 82 11.48 -1.33 -11.95
CA TYR A 82 10.55 -0.51 -12.71
C TYR A 82 10.72 0.98 -12.40
N GLN A 83 10.94 1.78 -13.45
CA GLN A 83 10.97 3.23 -13.38
C GLN A 83 9.73 3.78 -14.07
N LYS A 84 8.96 4.61 -13.35
CA LYS A 84 7.82 5.30 -13.97
C LYS A 84 8.30 6.24 -15.08
N PRO A 85 7.54 6.39 -16.18
CA PRO A 85 7.82 7.41 -17.19
C PRO A 85 7.84 8.81 -16.56
N LYS A 86 8.70 9.70 -17.07
CA LYS A 86 8.86 11.07 -16.55
C LYS A 86 7.56 11.88 -16.60
N GLU A 87 6.70 11.55 -17.55
CA GLU A 87 5.40 12.16 -17.78
C GLU A 87 4.41 11.87 -16.64
N GLU A 88 4.50 10.68 -16.01
CA GLU A 88 3.70 10.35 -14.83
C GLU A 88 4.10 11.20 -13.62
N TYR A 89 5.39 11.48 -13.44
CA TYR A 89 5.89 12.37 -12.38
C TYR A 89 5.39 13.81 -12.53
N ALA A 90 5.22 14.29 -13.76
CA ALA A 90 4.67 15.63 -14.01
C ALA A 90 3.18 15.75 -13.64
N SER A 91 2.45 14.63 -13.63
CA SER A 91 1.04 14.57 -13.20
C SER A 91 0.86 14.29 -11.71
N ALA A 92 1.90 13.74 -11.06
CA ALA A 92 1.98 13.61 -9.62
C ALA A 92 2.25 15.00 -9.03
N GLY A 93 1.18 15.78 -8.87
CA GLY A 93 1.25 17.01 -8.10
C GLY A 93 1.95 16.74 -6.78
N TYR A 94 2.89 17.60 -6.42
CA TYR A 94 3.50 17.59 -5.09
C TYR A 94 2.40 17.42 -4.02
N PRO A 95 2.66 16.75 -2.88
CA PRO A 95 1.65 16.44 -1.87
C PRO A 95 0.84 17.67 -1.41
N GLU A 96 1.39 18.88 -1.54
CA GLU A 96 0.69 20.14 -1.30
C GLU A 96 -0.39 20.54 -2.34
N GLN A 97 -0.49 19.83 -3.48
CA GLN A 97 -1.43 20.12 -4.57
C GLN A 97 -2.37 18.95 -4.91
N GLY A 98 -2.13 17.75 -4.38
CA GLY A 98 -3.08 16.66 -4.45
C GLY A 98 -4.18 16.86 -3.42
N ARG A 99 -5.46 16.87 -3.83
CA ARG A 99 -6.55 16.57 -2.88
C ARG A 99 -6.27 15.18 -2.35
N VAL A 100 -5.64 15.11 -1.18
CA VAL A 100 -5.52 13.88 -0.42
C VAL A 100 -6.95 13.37 -0.28
N GLY A 101 -7.23 12.15 -0.77
CA GLY A 101 -8.46 11.45 -0.39
C GLY A 101 -8.58 11.45 1.14
N PRO A 102 -9.78 11.25 1.73
CA PRO A 102 -9.97 11.42 3.16
C PRO A 102 -8.88 10.65 3.93
N VAL A 103 -7.95 11.41 4.52
CA VAL A 103 -6.96 10.85 5.44
C VAL A 103 -7.77 10.44 6.64
N ILE A 104 -7.99 9.13 6.81
CA ILE A 104 -8.46 8.61 8.08
C ILE A 104 -7.35 8.95 9.08
N PRO A 105 -7.60 9.82 10.07
CA PRO A 105 -6.55 10.22 11.00
C PRO A 105 -6.07 8.98 11.74
N TYR A 106 -4.77 8.69 11.66
CA TYR A 106 -4.15 7.67 12.48
C TYR A 106 -4.37 8.01 13.98
N PRO A 107 -4.72 7.03 14.82
CA PRO A 107 -4.94 7.25 16.26
C PRO A 107 -3.66 7.67 17.02
N GLU A 108 -2.50 7.70 16.36
CA GLU A 108 -1.21 8.12 16.92
C GLU A 108 -1.01 9.65 17.01
N ASN A 109 -1.98 10.47 16.57
CA ASN A 109 -2.01 11.90 16.90
C ASN A 109 -2.37 12.18 18.38
N ARG A 110 -2.23 11.19 19.28
CA ARG A 110 -2.08 11.46 20.70
C ARG A 110 -0.83 12.30 20.88
N ARG A 111 -1.00 13.52 21.39
CA ARG A 111 0.10 14.41 21.75
C ARG A 111 1.16 13.58 22.47
N ARG A 112 2.36 13.47 21.89
CA ARG A 112 3.51 12.98 22.65
C ARG A 112 3.61 13.87 23.88
N PRO A 113 3.65 13.31 25.11
CA PRO A 113 3.97 14.13 26.26
C PRO A 113 5.35 14.76 26.02
N PRO A 114 5.57 16.01 26.45
CA PRO A 114 6.87 16.66 26.30
C PRO A 114 7.95 15.81 26.97
N PRO A 115 9.18 15.81 26.43
CA PRO A 115 10.27 14.94 26.88
C PRO A 115 10.58 15.05 28.38
N ASP A 116 10.21 16.16 29.01
CA ASP A 116 10.42 16.40 30.44
C ASP A 116 9.51 15.55 31.35
N ALA A 117 8.43 14.97 30.83
CA ALA A 117 7.51 14.12 31.59
C ALA A 117 7.99 12.66 31.78
N LEU A 118 9.16 12.30 31.23
CA LEU A 118 9.76 10.97 31.38
C LEU A 118 10.85 10.90 32.46
N VAL A 119 11.27 12.04 33.03
CA VAL A 119 12.38 12.08 34.00
C VAL A 119 11.89 11.85 35.44
N GLU A 120 10.65 12.22 35.77
CA GLU A 120 10.17 12.11 37.17
C GLU A 120 9.73 10.70 37.60
N ARG A 121 9.58 9.73 36.68
CA ARG A 121 9.16 8.36 37.06
C ARG A 121 10.29 7.38 37.35
N SER A 122 11.55 7.73 37.10
CA SER A 122 12.66 6.79 37.27
C SER A 122 13.38 6.86 38.64
N GLU A 123 12.99 7.76 39.55
CA GLU A 123 13.61 7.84 40.88
C GLU A 123 12.77 7.23 42.01
N GLU A 124 11.47 7.03 41.85
CA GLU A 124 10.62 6.51 42.94
C GLU A 124 10.58 4.97 43.05
N GLU A 125 10.99 4.21 42.02
CA GLU A 125 11.03 2.74 42.05
C GLU A 125 12.38 2.14 42.52
N ARG A 126 13.34 2.96 42.98
CA ARG A 126 14.63 2.48 43.53
C ARG A 126 14.77 2.56 45.05
N SER A 127 13.69 2.85 45.77
CA SER A 127 13.69 2.75 47.23
C SER A 127 12.37 2.19 47.73
N HIS A 128 12.22 0.86 47.67
CA HIS A 128 11.52 0.03 48.67
C HIS A 128 11.96 -1.43 48.51
#